data_AF-A0A6G9H9J1-F1
#
_entry.id   AF-A0A6G9H9J1-F1
#
_cell.length_a   1.000
_cell.length_b   1.000
_cell.length_c   1.000
_cell.angle_alpha   90.00
_cell.angle_beta   90.00
_cell.angle_gamma   90.00
#
_symmetry.space_group_name_H-M   'P 1'
#
loop_
_entity.id
_entity.type
_entity.pdbx_description
1 polymer ?
#
loop_
_entity_poly.entity_id
_entity_poly.type
_entity_poly.pdbx_seq_one_letter_code
_entity_poly.pdbx_strand_id
1 'polypeptide(L)'
;MTMPSTAILHSEWIKIRSVRGTFRSLLAILVVSAGVGALISAGVGTGEAAGPDHDPVLFSFYGINYGQIAAIAFGATAFSTEFHNGALRVSLTAVPRRGRFYAAKIAVIGGAGLAVGLVTGFATFFAGQTGMGPYAIGLGDPGALRATVGSGIYLALMAVLAAGLTALLRSGIAVISLLIPFILIVSFVIGDMKSAVADFLPDRAGQIALHQYPDATIGPWTGLAVTAAWTAAAVLAGWFAVRRRDA
;
A
#
# COMPACT_ATOMS: atom_id res chain seq x y z
N MET A 1 -19.32 31.07 4.10
CA MET A 1 -18.67 30.28 5.17
C MET A 1 -17.81 29.20 4.55
N THR A 2 -16.51 29.15 4.86
CA THR A 2 -15.65 28.04 4.41
C THR A 2 -15.74 26.90 5.41
N MET A 3 -16.11 25.70 4.96
CA MET A 3 -16.07 24.49 5.79
C MET A 3 -14.67 24.33 6.42
N PRO A 4 -14.57 24.08 7.74
CA PRO A 4 -13.30 23.84 8.40
C PRO A 4 -12.67 22.52 7.90
N SER A 5 -11.34 22.47 7.86
CA SER A 5 -10.59 21.30 7.35
C SER A 5 -10.91 20.02 8.13
N THR A 6 -11.13 20.15 9.44
CA THR A 6 -11.52 19.04 10.33
C THR A 6 -12.85 18.42 9.93
N ALA A 7 -13.84 19.22 9.56
CA ALA A 7 -15.14 18.71 9.11
C ALA A 7 -15.03 17.93 7.78
N ILE A 8 -14.18 18.41 6.86
CA ILE A 8 -13.94 17.72 5.58
C ILE A 8 -13.28 16.36 5.85
N LEU A 9 -12.21 16.33 6.65
CA LEU A 9 -11.53 15.08 7.03
C LEU A 9 -12.47 14.10 7.74
N HIS A 10 -13.31 14.61 8.66
CA HIS A 10 -14.27 13.79 9.38
C HIS A 10 -15.33 13.18 8.44
N SER A 11 -15.82 13.96 7.46
CA SER A 11 -16.78 13.46 6.47
C SER A 11 -16.18 12.34 5.60
N GLU A 12 -14.92 12.49 5.19
CA GLU A 12 -14.20 11.48 4.40
C GLU A 12 -13.94 10.21 5.20
N TRP A 13 -13.63 10.35 6.49
CA TRP A 13 -13.49 9.21 7.40
C TRP A 13 -14.81 8.45 7.59
N ILE A 14 -15.94 9.17 7.68
CA ILE A 14 -17.27 8.55 7.74
C ILE A 14 -17.53 7.76 6.45
N LYS A 15 -17.23 8.31 5.26
CA LYS A 15 -17.41 7.58 3.99
C LYS A 15 -16.66 6.25 3.99
N ILE A 16 -15.39 6.24 4.39
CA ILE A 16 -14.58 5.02 4.44
C ILE A 16 -15.21 3.97 5.36
N ARG A 17 -15.70 4.38 6.54
CA ARG A 17 -16.33 3.45 7.50
C ARG A 17 -17.71 2.96 7.07
N SER A 18 -18.51 3.81 6.43
CA SER A 18 -19.89 3.49 6.07
C SER A 18 -19.99 2.63 4.80
N VAL A 19 -19.05 2.80 3.86
CA VAL A 19 -19.03 1.98 2.64
C VAL A 19 -18.37 0.65 2.94
N ARG A 20 -19.21 -0.39 3.11
CA ARG A 20 -18.78 -1.75 3.47
C ARG A 20 -17.64 -2.27 2.59
N GLY A 21 -17.65 -2.01 1.29
CA GLY A 21 -16.59 -2.44 0.36
C GLY A 21 -15.24 -1.77 0.64
N THR A 22 -15.24 -0.46 0.90
CA THR A 22 -14.03 0.30 1.24
C THR A 22 -13.50 -0.08 2.62
N PHE A 23 -14.37 -0.24 3.61
CA PHE A 23 -13.96 -0.67 4.94
C PHE A 23 -13.40 -2.12 4.93
N ARG A 24 -14.05 -3.03 4.21
CA ARG A 24 -13.59 -4.42 4.08
C ARG A 24 -12.27 -4.52 3.33
N SER A 25 -12.05 -3.73 2.29
CA SER A 25 -10.75 -3.70 1.59
C SER A 25 -9.64 -3.13 2.45
N LEU A 26 -9.92 -2.13 3.30
CA LEU A 26 -8.97 -1.65 4.30
C LEU A 26 -8.59 -2.75 5.29
N LEU A 27 -9.57 -3.48 5.84
CA LEU A 27 -9.31 -4.62 6.73
C LEU A 27 -8.60 -5.77 6.03
N ALA A 28 -8.86 -5.98 4.73
CA ALA A 28 -8.20 -7.02 3.95
C ALA A 28 -6.69 -6.83 3.89
N ILE A 29 -6.17 -5.59 3.99
CA ILE A 29 -4.71 -5.34 4.08
C ILE A 29 -4.12 -6.13 5.25
N LEU A 30 -4.73 -6.04 6.43
CA LEU A 30 -4.28 -6.75 7.63
C LEU A 30 -4.49 -8.26 7.50
N VAL A 31 -5.72 -8.66 7.16
CA VAL A 31 -6.11 -10.08 7.15
C VAL A 31 -5.32 -10.88 6.13
N VAL A 32 -5.14 -10.35 4.91
CA VAL A 32 -4.41 -11.04 3.84
C VAL A 32 -2.93 -11.08 4.16
N SER A 33 -2.32 -9.96 4.58
CA SER A 33 -0.89 -9.96 4.89
C SER A 33 -0.51 -10.84 6.07
N ALA A 34 -1.20 -10.69 7.20
CA ALA A 34 -0.89 -11.47 8.39
C ALA A 34 -1.32 -12.93 8.19
N GLY A 35 -2.48 -13.19 7.57
CA GLY A 35 -2.99 -14.53 7.33
C GLY A 35 -2.11 -15.34 6.37
N VAL A 36 -1.72 -14.76 5.23
CA VAL A 36 -0.81 -15.44 4.30
C VAL A 36 0.58 -15.61 4.91
N GLY A 37 1.10 -14.60 5.62
CA GLY A 37 2.38 -14.72 6.33
C GLY A 37 2.38 -15.85 7.37
N ALA A 38 1.30 -15.97 8.15
CA ALA A 38 1.13 -17.05 9.13
C ALA A 38 1.04 -18.43 8.46
N LEU A 39 0.28 -18.56 7.37
CA LEU A 39 0.15 -19.82 6.63
C LEU A 39 1.48 -20.28 6.05
N ILE A 40 2.25 -19.35 5.48
CA ILE A 40 3.58 -19.65 4.93
C ILE A 40 4.53 -20.07 6.07
N SER A 41 4.50 -19.38 7.20
CA SER A 41 5.35 -19.70 8.35
C SER A 41 5.00 -21.04 9.00
N ALA A 42 3.73 -21.45 8.95
CA ALA A 42 3.30 -22.76 9.43
C ALA A 42 3.62 -23.91 8.44
N GLY A 43 3.69 -23.61 7.15
CA GLY A 43 3.91 -24.62 6.10
C GLY A 43 5.38 -24.92 5.80
N VAL A 44 6.29 -24.00 6.13
CA VAL A 44 7.73 -24.18 5.88
C VAL A 44 8.36 -25.00 7.00
N GLY A 45 8.98 -26.12 6.63
CA GLY A 45 9.68 -27.01 7.55
C GLY A 45 11.00 -26.43 8.04
N THR A 46 11.57 -27.05 9.07
CA THR A 46 12.87 -26.63 9.65
C THR A 46 14.05 -26.77 8.68
N GLY A 47 13.87 -27.47 7.55
CA GLY A 47 14.90 -27.69 6.52
C GLY A 47 15.15 -26.48 5.64
N GLU A 48 14.10 -25.84 5.13
CA GLU A 48 14.20 -24.60 4.35
C GLU A 48 14.63 -23.39 5.20
N ALA A 49 14.31 -23.40 6.50
CA ALA A 49 14.77 -22.38 7.45
C ALA A 49 16.28 -22.45 7.73
N ALA A 50 16.93 -23.59 7.46
CA ALA A 50 18.36 -23.80 7.67
C ALA A 50 19.20 -23.62 6.38
N GLY A 51 18.59 -23.18 5.28
CA GLY A 51 19.27 -22.96 4.01
C GLY A 51 20.21 -21.75 4.04
N PRO A 52 21.33 -21.77 3.28
CA PRO A 52 22.31 -20.66 3.26
C PRO A 52 21.75 -19.35 2.67
N ASP A 53 20.64 -19.39 1.92
CA ASP A 53 19.97 -18.23 1.34
C ASP A 53 18.72 -17.76 2.15
N HIS A 54 18.58 -18.20 3.40
CA HIS A 54 17.43 -17.85 4.23
C HIS A 54 17.52 -16.38 4.74
N ASP A 55 16.56 -15.54 4.35
CA ASP A 55 16.33 -14.20 4.92
C ASP A 55 15.10 -14.25 5.87
N PRO A 56 15.31 -14.37 7.19
CA PRO A 56 14.24 -14.45 8.20
C PRO A 56 13.30 -13.25 8.18
N VAL A 57 13.82 -12.05 7.87
CA VAL A 57 13.00 -10.83 7.84
C VAL A 57 12.08 -10.90 6.62
N LEU A 58 12.64 -11.11 5.42
CA LEU A 58 11.85 -11.18 4.18
C LEU A 58 10.77 -12.25 4.27
N PHE A 59 11.12 -13.41 4.82
CA PHE A 59 10.21 -14.53 4.97
C PHE A 59 9.02 -14.16 5.88
N SER A 60 9.29 -13.48 7.00
CA SER A 60 8.23 -12.98 7.90
C SER A 60 7.29 -12.00 7.20
N PHE A 61 7.81 -11.17 6.28
CA PHE A 61 7.05 -10.16 5.55
C PHE A 61 6.50 -10.62 4.19
N TYR A 62 6.64 -11.91 3.83
CA TYR A 62 6.23 -12.39 2.51
C TYR A 62 4.74 -12.15 2.22
N GLY A 63 3.88 -12.19 3.24
CA GLY A 63 2.45 -11.88 3.14
C GLY A 63 2.15 -10.45 2.66
N ILE A 64 3.10 -9.50 2.77
CA ILE A 64 2.96 -8.14 2.25
C ILE A 64 2.81 -8.13 0.72
N ASN A 65 3.37 -9.12 0.01
CA ASN A 65 3.19 -9.25 -1.45
C ASN A 65 1.73 -9.41 -1.87
N TYR A 66 0.90 -9.98 -1.00
CA TYR A 66 -0.55 -10.12 -1.21
C TYR A 66 -1.31 -8.95 -0.56
N GLY A 67 -0.79 -8.41 0.54
CA GLY A 67 -1.29 -7.20 1.18
C GLY A 67 -1.35 -5.98 0.29
N GLN A 68 -0.33 -5.78 -0.57
CA GLN A 68 -0.32 -4.66 -1.51
C GLN A 68 -1.51 -4.71 -2.48
N ILE A 69 -2.00 -5.90 -2.84
CA ILE A 69 -3.19 -6.05 -3.70
C ILE A 69 -4.42 -5.51 -2.96
N ALA A 70 -4.56 -5.86 -1.68
CA ALA A 70 -5.62 -5.30 -0.83
C ALA A 70 -5.47 -3.79 -0.65
N ALA A 71 -4.25 -3.27 -0.52
CA ALA A 71 -3.99 -1.84 -0.42
C ALA A 71 -4.38 -1.09 -1.69
N ILE A 72 -4.05 -1.65 -2.86
CA ILE A 72 -4.46 -1.13 -4.17
C ILE A 72 -5.98 -1.13 -4.30
N ALA A 73 -6.64 -2.24 -3.94
CA ALA A 73 -8.09 -2.34 -3.96
C ALA A 73 -8.74 -1.32 -3.02
N PHE A 74 -8.20 -1.12 -1.82
CA PHE A 74 -8.65 -0.10 -0.89
C PHE A 74 -8.52 1.31 -1.48
N GLY A 75 -7.33 1.68 -1.96
CA GLY A 75 -7.11 2.99 -2.56
C GLY A 75 -8.03 3.28 -3.76
N ALA A 76 -8.18 2.28 -4.64
CA ALA A 76 -9.02 2.39 -5.82
C ALA A 76 -10.51 2.47 -5.47
N THR A 77 -11.00 1.63 -4.56
CA THR A 77 -12.41 1.68 -4.13
C THR A 77 -12.72 2.95 -3.33
N ALA A 78 -11.83 3.37 -2.43
CA ALA A 78 -12.01 4.58 -1.62
C ALA A 78 -12.18 5.84 -2.47
N PHE A 79 -11.42 5.97 -3.56
CA PHE A 79 -11.54 7.13 -4.44
C PHE A 79 -12.65 6.96 -5.48
N SER A 80 -12.85 5.76 -6.05
CA SER A 80 -13.82 5.55 -7.13
C SER A 80 -15.29 5.71 -6.73
N THR A 81 -15.60 5.70 -5.43
CA THR A 81 -16.94 6.06 -4.92
C THR A 81 -17.38 7.47 -5.34
N GLU A 82 -16.44 8.38 -5.60
CA GLU A 82 -16.76 9.73 -6.09
C GLU A 82 -17.24 9.72 -7.56
N PHE A 83 -16.84 8.73 -8.35
CA PHE A 83 -17.22 8.66 -9.76
C PHE A 83 -18.52 7.87 -9.99
N HIS A 84 -19.03 7.18 -8.97
CA HIS A 84 -20.31 6.49 -9.05
C HIS A 84 -21.47 7.45 -8.85
N ASN A 85 -22.54 7.31 -9.65
CA ASN A 85 -23.81 8.02 -9.51
C ASN A 85 -23.69 9.55 -9.36
N GLY A 86 -22.65 10.16 -9.95
CA GLY A 86 -22.42 11.60 -9.85
C GLY A 86 -22.03 12.12 -8.46
N ALA A 87 -21.57 11.24 -7.56
CA ALA A 87 -21.21 11.61 -6.18
C ALA A 87 -20.17 12.75 -6.09
N LEU A 88 -19.27 12.85 -7.06
CA LEU A 88 -18.28 13.94 -7.14
C LEU A 88 -18.96 15.31 -7.21
N ARG A 89 -20.08 15.44 -7.94
CA ARG A 89 -20.83 16.70 -8.01
C ARG A 89 -21.38 17.08 -6.62
N VAL A 90 -21.92 16.10 -5.89
CA VAL A 90 -22.44 16.30 -4.52
C VAL A 90 -21.32 16.67 -3.54
N SER A 91 -20.17 16.00 -3.62
CA SER A 91 -19.01 16.34 -2.79
C SER A 91 -18.51 17.78 -3.07
N LEU A 92 -18.54 18.20 -4.34
CA LEU A 92 -18.10 19.54 -4.74
C LEU A 92 -19.14 20.63 -4.46
N THR A 93 -20.43 20.33 -4.34
CA THR A 93 -21.41 21.32 -3.84
C THR A 93 -21.20 21.60 -2.35
N ALA A 94 -20.85 20.56 -1.57
CA ALA A 94 -20.52 20.72 -0.15
C ALA A 94 -19.15 21.38 0.09
N VAL A 95 -18.14 21.03 -0.73
CA VAL A 95 -16.78 21.58 -0.65
C VAL A 95 -16.36 22.14 -2.03
N PRO A 96 -16.72 23.39 -2.36
CA PRO A 96 -16.50 23.97 -3.69
C PRO A 96 -15.02 24.16 -4.05
N ARG A 97 -14.12 24.16 -3.06
CA ARG A 97 -12.67 24.22 -3.28
C ARG A 97 -12.12 22.83 -3.61
N ARG A 98 -12.12 22.47 -4.91
CA ARG A 98 -11.65 21.17 -5.44
C ARG A 98 -10.31 20.70 -4.84
N GLY A 99 -9.34 21.60 -4.69
CA GLY A 99 -8.03 21.27 -4.10
C GLY A 99 -8.11 20.85 -2.62
N ARG A 100 -8.96 21.50 -1.82
CA ARG A 100 -9.15 21.14 -0.40
C ARG A 100 -9.84 19.79 -0.25
N PHE A 101 -10.85 19.53 -1.06
CA PHE A 101 -11.53 18.25 -1.12
C PHE A 101 -10.56 17.12 -1.49
N TYR A 102 -9.81 17.29 -2.59
CA TYR A 102 -8.85 16.30 -3.06
C TYR A 102 -7.76 16.00 -2.02
N ALA A 103 -7.16 17.05 -1.45
CA ALA A 103 -6.12 16.89 -0.42
C ALA A 103 -6.66 16.18 0.83
N ALA A 104 -7.86 16.54 1.31
CA ALA A 104 -8.48 15.88 2.46
C ALA A 104 -8.74 14.39 2.18
N LYS A 105 -9.27 14.05 1.00
CA LYS A 105 -9.53 12.65 0.62
C LYS A 105 -8.25 11.83 0.56
N ILE A 106 -7.22 12.34 -0.12
CA ILE A 106 -5.91 11.66 -0.18
C ILE A 106 -5.29 11.54 1.23
N ALA A 107 -5.41 12.56 2.07
CA ALA A 107 -4.91 12.51 3.44
C ALA A 107 -5.63 11.46 4.29
N VAL A 108 -6.95 11.31 4.17
CA VAL A 108 -7.70 10.28 4.91
C VAL A 108 -7.39 8.88 4.39
N ILE A 109 -7.29 8.69 3.07
CA ILE A 109 -6.88 7.39 2.48
C ILE A 109 -5.46 7.03 2.94
N GLY A 110 -4.51 7.96 2.84
CA GLY A 110 -3.13 7.76 3.25
C GLY A 110 -2.99 7.53 4.75
N GLY A 111 -3.70 8.30 5.58
CA GLY A 111 -3.69 8.14 7.04
C GLY A 111 -4.30 6.81 7.49
N ALA A 112 -5.42 6.41 6.91
CA ALA A 112 -6.04 5.12 7.19
C ALA A 112 -5.16 3.95 6.71
N GLY A 113 -4.61 4.05 5.49
CA GLY A 113 -3.69 3.07 4.93
C GLY A 113 -2.41 2.94 5.74
N LEU A 114 -1.86 4.04 6.26
CA LEU A 114 -0.68 4.04 7.12
C LEU A 114 -0.97 3.43 8.49
N ALA A 115 -2.08 3.82 9.13
CA ALA A 115 -2.46 3.27 10.42
C ALA A 115 -2.65 1.74 10.35
N VAL A 116 -3.41 1.27 9.35
CA VAL A 116 -3.61 -0.17 9.15
C VAL A 116 -2.32 -0.84 8.69
N GLY A 117 -1.56 -0.23 7.78
CA GLY A 117 -0.29 -0.77 7.29
C GLY A 117 0.74 -0.97 8.40
N LEU A 118 0.84 -0.04 9.36
CA LEU A 118 1.73 -0.19 10.51
C LEU A 118 1.27 -1.34 11.41
N VAL A 119 -0.03 -1.42 11.72
CA VAL A 119 -0.60 -2.55 12.46
C VAL A 119 -0.32 -3.87 11.74
N THR A 120 -0.47 -3.89 10.41
CA THR A 120 -0.14 -5.03 9.55
C THR A 120 1.33 -5.39 9.64
N GLY A 121 2.25 -4.41 9.61
CA GLY A 121 3.68 -4.67 9.75
C GLY A 121 4.02 -5.38 11.05
N PHE A 122 3.48 -4.91 12.17
CA PHE A 122 3.68 -5.58 13.47
C PHE A 122 3.02 -6.95 13.51
N ALA A 123 1.76 -7.07 13.04
CA ALA A 123 1.04 -8.33 13.03
C ALA A 123 1.75 -9.39 12.17
N THR A 124 2.21 -9.01 10.98
CA THR A 124 2.96 -9.88 10.07
C THR A 124 4.31 -10.28 10.66
N PHE A 125 5.04 -9.35 11.31
CA PHE A 125 6.28 -9.69 12.01
C PHE A 125 6.04 -10.76 13.09
N PHE A 126 5.13 -10.51 14.04
CA PHE A 126 4.86 -11.44 15.13
C PHE A 126 4.27 -12.76 14.64
N ALA A 127 3.39 -12.74 13.63
CA ALA A 127 2.87 -13.94 13.00
C ALA A 127 3.99 -14.78 12.38
N GLY A 128 4.92 -14.13 11.66
CA GLY A 128 6.10 -14.78 11.08
C GLY A 128 6.99 -15.46 12.14
N GLN A 129 7.18 -14.81 13.29
CA GLN A 129 8.01 -15.36 14.37
C GLN A 129 7.41 -16.61 15.04
N THR A 130 6.09 -16.80 15.02
CA THR A 130 5.45 -17.93 15.71
C THR A 130 5.82 -19.31 15.15
N GLY A 131 6.29 -19.38 13.90
CA GLY A 131 6.74 -20.62 13.25
C GLY A 131 8.26 -20.85 13.22
N MET A 132 9.06 -19.87 13.64
CA MET A 132 10.52 -19.88 13.43
C MET A 132 11.32 -20.62 14.50
N GLY A 133 10.74 -20.90 15.67
CA GLY A 133 11.40 -21.64 16.75
C GLY A 133 12.77 -21.06 17.12
N PRO A 134 13.88 -21.82 17.01
CA PRO A 134 15.22 -21.34 17.36
C PRO A 134 15.78 -20.26 16.41
N TYR A 135 15.15 -20.05 15.25
CA TYR A 135 15.55 -19.03 14.26
C TYR A 135 14.73 -17.74 14.38
N ALA A 136 13.89 -17.62 15.42
CA ALA A 136 13.09 -16.42 15.63
C ALA A 136 13.99 -15.22 15.93
N ILE A 137 13.67 -14.10 15.30
CA ILE A 137 14.33 -12.80 15.44
C ILE A 137 13.47 -11.84 16.28
N GLY A 138 14.14 -10.96 17.02
CA GLY A 138 13.53 -9.86 17.75
C GLY A 138 13.44 -8.58 16.91
N LEU A 139 12.60 -7.64 17.36
CA LEU A 139 12.52 -6.30 16.73
C LEU A 139 13.85 -5.52 16.78
N GLY A 140 14.73 -5.86 17.72
CA GLY A 140 16.06 -5.27 17.86
C GLY A 140 17.09 -5.83 16.87
N ASP A 141 16.76 -6.92 16.18
CA ASP A 141 17.68 -7.52 15.21
C ASP A 141 17.81 -6.63 13.96
N PRO A 142 18.95 -6.70 13.26
CA PRO A 142 19.22 -5.87 12.10
C PRO A 142 18.08 -5.96 11.07
N GLY A 143 17.53 -4.81 10.69
CA GLY A 143 16.51 -4.72 9.65
C GLY A 143 15.07 -5.05 10.07
N ALA A 144 14.83 -5.68 11.23
CA ALA A 144 13.49 -6.08 11.67
C ALA A 144 12.56 -4.87 11.85
N LEU A 145 12.92 -3.92 12.72
CA LEU A 145 12.13 -2.71 12.95
C LEU A 145 11.95 -1.88 11.68
N ARG A 146 12.99 -1.81 10.84
CA ARG A 146 12.95 -1.13 9.55
C ARG A 146 11.91 -1.77 8.63
N ALA A 147 11.89 -3.10 8.54
CA ALA A 147 10.93 -3.82 7.72
C ALA A 147 9.51 -3.69 8.26
N THR A 148 9.32 -3.72 9.58
CA THR A 148 8.01 -3.49 10.22
C THR A 148 7.42 -2.12 9.90
N VAL A 149 8.21 -1.06 10.04
CA VAL A 149 7.75 0.31 9.75
C VAL A 149 7.66 0.53 8.23
N GLY A 150 8.66 0.03 7.50
CA GLY A 150 8.74 0.13 6.04
C GLY A 150 7.60 -0.55 5.33
N SER A 151 7.14 -1.71 5.79
CA SER A 151 5.97 -2.41 5.25
C SER A 151 4.70 -1.59 5.38
N GLY A 152 4.52 -0.92 6.53
CA GLY A 152 3.36 -0.06 6.75
C GLY A 152 3.36 1.18 5.87
N ILE A 153 4.52 1.83 5.73
CA ILE A 153 4.71 2.96 4.81
C ILE A 153 4.45 2.51 3.37
N TYR A 154 5.03 1.38 2.96
CA TYR A 154 4.86 0.82 1.62
C TYR A 154 3.38 0.56 1.28
N LEU A 155 2.63 -0.12 2.15
CA LEU A 155 1.21 -0.39 1.94
C LEU A 155 0.40 0.91 1.83
N ALA A 156 0.72 1.92 2.65
CA ALA A 156 0.09 3.23 2.55
C ALA A 156 0.38 3.93 1.22
N LEU A 157 1.64 3.90 0.76
CA LEU A 157 2.05 4.47 -0.51
C LEU A 157 1.35 3.80 -1.69
N MET A 158 1.22 2.47 -1.67
CA MET A 158 0.50 1.71 -2.71
C MET A 158 -0.99 2.03 -2.74
N ALA A 159 -1.63 2.17 -1.56
CA ALA A 159 -3.02 2.62 -1.48
C ALA A 159 -3.20 4.05 -2.05
N VAL A 160 -2.31 4.98 -1.69
CA VAL A 160 -2.39 6.36 -2.21
C VAL A 160 -2.07 6.43 -3.70
N LEU A 161 -1.14 5.62 -4.19
CA LEU A 161 -0.82 5.49 -5.61
C LEU A 161 -2.05 5.04 -6.41
N ALA A 162 -2.73 3.99 -5.94
CA ALA A 162 -3.97 3.51 -6.54
C ALA A 162 -5.09 4.56 -6.50
N ALA A 163 -5.22 5.32 -5.39
CA ALA A 163 -6.18 6.42 -5.29
C ALA A 163 -5.87 7.56 -6.28
N GLY A 164 -4.60 7.94 -6.42
CA GLY A 164 -4.13 8.95 -7.37
C GLY A 164 -4.42 8.56 -8.83
N LEU A 165 -4.08 7.33 -9.20
CA LEU A 165 -4.42 6.78 -10.52
C LEU A 165 -5.93 6.66 -10.72
N THR A 166 -6.70 6.37 -9.67
CA THR A 166 -8.17 6.31 -9.78
C THR A 166 -8.75 7.69 -10.05
N ALA A 167 -8.20 8.72 -9.42
CA ALA A 167 -8.56 10.10 -9.72
C ALA A 167 -8.24 10.50 -11.17
N LEU A 168 -7.12 10.01 -11.71
CA LEU A 168 -6.69 10.26 -13.08
C LEU A 168 -7.57 9.52 -14.10
N LEU A 169 -7.82 8.23 -13.90
CA LEU A 169 -8.56 7.36 -14.82
C LEU A 169 -10.09 7.43 -14.64
N ARG A 170 -10.56 8.02 -13.53
CA ARG A 170 -11.99 8.07 -13.14
C ARG A 170 -12.67 6.70 -13.01
N SER A 171 -11.90 5.64 -12.81
CA SER A 171 -12.41 4.28 -12.69
C SER A 171 -11.53 3.45 -11.76
N GLY A 172 -12.11 2.95 -10.66
CA GLY A 172 -11.42 2.04 -9.75
C GLY A 172 -11.13 0.69 -10.40
N ILE A 173 -12.06 0.20 -11.22
CA ILE A 173 -11.90 -1.07 -11.96
C ILE A 173 -10.72 -0.97 -12.92
N ALA A 174 -10.61 0.13 -13.68
CA ALA A 174 -9.48 0.32 -14.60
C ALA A 174 -8.13 0.30 -13.89
N VAL A 175 -8.04 0.91 -12.71
CA VAL A 175 -6.80 0.93 -11.90
C VAL A 175 -6.47 -0.45 -11.35
N ILE A 176 -7.46 -1.17 -10.82
CA ILE A 176 -7.26 -2.53 -10.30
C ILE A 176 -6.82 -3.47 -11.43
N SER A 177 -7.50 -3.41 -12.58
CA SER A 177 -7.15 -4.20 -13.77
C SER A 177 -5.79 -3.83 -14.38
N LEU A 178 -5.27 -2.64 -14.10
CA LEU A 178 -3.95 -2.21 -14.55
C LEU A 178 -2.86 -2.65 -13.56
N LEU A 179 -3.01 -2.28 -12.29
CA LEU A 179 -1.95 -2.44 -11.29
C LEU A 179 -1.75 -3.89 -10.86
N ILE A 180 -2.81 -4.68 -10.71
CA ILE A 180 -2.66 -6.07 -10.24
C ILE A 180 -1.87 -6.91 -11.25
N PRO A 181 -2.24 -6.97 -12.55
CA PRO A 181 -1.45 -7.73 -13.52
C PRO A 181 -0.05 -7.15 -13.71
N PHE A 182 0.10 -5.82 -13.65
CA PHE A 182 1.41 -5.18 -13.73
C PHE A 182 2.35 -5.69 -12.64
N ILE A 183 1.91 -5.67 -11.39
CA ILE A 183 2.74 -6.11 -10.25
C ILE A 183 2.99 -7.62 -10.27
N LEU A 184 2.00 -8.43 -10.67
CA LEU A 184 2.14 -9.89 -10.67
C LEU A 184 2.98 -10.43 -11.84
N ILE A 185 2.90 -9.79 -13.01
CA ILE A 185 3.54 -10.30 -14.23
C ILE A 185 4.79 -9.49 -14.54
N VAL A 186 4.64 -8.17 -14.70
CA VAL A 186 5.71 -7.31 -15.21
C VAL A 186 6.84 -7.26 -14.21
N SER A 187 6.52 -7.06 -12.93
CA SER A 187 7.54 -7.02 -11.90
C SER A 187 8.23 -8.36 -11.71
N PHE A 188 7.53 -9.50 -11.82
CA PHE A 188 8.13 -10.83 -11.75
C PHE A 188 9.12 -11.04 -12.92
N VAL A 189 8.65 -10.85 -14.15
CA VAL A 189 9.45 -11.08 -15.38
C VAL A 189 10.64 -10.14 -15.50
N ILE A 190 10.48 -8.86 -15.17
CA ILE A 190 11.56 -7.87 -15.24
C ILE A 190 12.57 -8.05 -14.10
N GLY A 191 12.14 -8.52 -12.94
CA GLY A 191 13.02 -8.81 -11.80
C GLY A 191 14.05 -9.90 -12.10
N ASP A 192 13.66 -10.92 -12.86
CA ASP A 192 14.57 -12.01 -13.26
C ASP A 192 15.68 -11.54 -14.21
N MET A 193 15.48 -10.41 -14.91
CA MET A 193 16.46 -9.88 -15.87
C MET A 193 17.59 -9.08 -15.21
N LYS A 194 17.64 -8.95 -13.87
CA LYS A 194 18.62 -8.13 -13.11
C LYS A 194 18.85 -6.74 -13.74
N SER A 195 17.80 -6.12 -14.29
CA SER A 195 17.93 -4.82 -14.93
C SER A 195 17.85 -3.72 -13.87
N ALA A 196 18.76 -2.74 -13.91
CA ALA A 196 18.75 -1.61 -12.98
C ALA A 196 17.43 -0.83 -12.98
N VAL A 197 16.63 -0.92 -14.05
CA VAL A 197 15.31 -0.28 -14.17
C VAL A 197 14.26 -0.97 -13.30
N ALA A 198 14.38 -2.28 -13.08
CA ALA A 198 13.48 -3.07 -12.24
C ALA A 198 13.43 -2.54 -10.81
N ASP A 199 14.58 -2.15 -10.28
CA ASP A 199 14.76 -1.64 -8.92
C ASP A 199 14.00 -0.33 -8.67
N PHE A 200 13.66 0.41 -9.73
CA PHE A 200 12.94 1.68 -9.64
C PHE A 200 11.43 1.58 -9.89
N LEU A 201 10.90 0.36 -10.10
CA LEU A 201 9.46 0.13 -10.16
C LEU A 201 8.85 0.36 -8.76
N PRO A 202 7.66 1.00 -8.65
CA PRO A 202 7.11 1.43 -7.37
C PRO A 202 6.83 0.27 -6.40
N ASP A 203 6.47 -0.90 -6.91
CA ASP A 203 6.26 -2.10 -6.11
C ASP A 203 7.58 -2.71 -5.64
N ARG A 204 8.57 -2.86 -6.54
CA ARG A 204 9.89 -3.43 -6.23
C ARG A 204 10.71 -2.54 -5.29
N ALA A 205 10.82 -1.25 -5.61
CA ALA A 205 11.61 -0.27 -4.85
C ALA A 205 11.17 -0.23 -3.38
N GLY A 206 9.85 -0.21 -3.14
CA GLY A 206 9.31 -0.16 -1.78
C GLY A 206 9.53 -1.44 -0.98
N GLN A 207 9.59 -2.60 -1.65
CA GLN A 207 9.82 -3.89 -1.01
C GLN A 207 11.28 -4.13 -0.60
N ILE A 208 12.24 -3.33 -1.09
CA ILE A 208 13.64 -3.35 -0.61
C ILE A 208 13.69 -3.14 0.91
N ALA A 209 12.74 -2.36 1.46
CA ALA A 209 12.63 -2.15 2.89
C ALA A 209 12.28 -3.40 3.71
N LEU A 210 11.83 -4.48 3.07
CA LEU A 210 11.42 -5.73 3.72
C LEU A 210 12.55 -6.77 3.85
N HIS A 211 13.68 -6.56 3.19
CA HIS A 211 14.81 -7.49 3.24
C HIS A 211 15.69 -7.21 4.45
N GLN A 212 16.28 -8.24 5.07
CA GLN A 212 17.23 -8.06 6.16
C GLN A 212 18.52 -7.40 5.65
N TYR A 213 19.09 -7.99 4.59
CA TYR A 213 20.27 -7.51 3.87
C TYR A 213 19.89 -7.32 2.40
N PRO A 214 19.41 -6.12 2.01
CA PRO A 214 18.99 -5.89 0.64
C PRO A 214 20.19 -5.93 -0.30
N ASP A 215 20.19 -6.90 -1.22
CA ASP A 215 21.11 -6.95 -2.36
C ASP A 215 20.52 -6.16 -3.53
N ALA A 216 20.46 -4.84 -3.37
CA ALA A 216 19.88 -3.91 -4.35
C ALA A 216 20.79 -2.71 -4.57
N THR A 217 20.68 -2.11 -5.76
CA THR A 217 21.47 -0.92 -6.13
C THR A 217 21.15 0.29 -5.25
N ILE A 218 19.96 0.30 -4.62
CA ILE A 218 19.46 1.39 -3.79
C ILE A 218 19.12 0.90 -2.38
N GLY A 219 19.35 1.76 -1.37
CA GLY A 219 19.06 1.44 0.02
C GLY A 219 17.55 1.38 0.34
N PRO A 220 17.15 0.75 1.46
CA PRO A 220 15.76 0.58 1.89
C PRO A 220 14.90 1.86 1.90
N TRP A 221 15.42 2.93 2.49
CA TRP A 221 14.71 4.21 2.58
C TRP A 221 14.64 4.92 1.23
N THR A 222 15.67 4.77 0.41
CA THR A 222 15.69 5.27 -0.96
C THR A 222 14.65 4.54 -1.82
N GLY A 223 14.51 3.22 -1.66
CA GLY A 223 13.47 2.43 -2.30
C GLY A 223 12.05 2.93 -1.97
N LEU A 224 11.77 3.17 -0.69
CA LEU A 224 10.51 3.79 -0.27
C LEU A 224 10.33 5.21 -0.83
N ALA A 225 11.40 6.00 -0.93
CA ALA A 225 11.36 7.33 -1.52
C ALA A 225 11.03 7.28 -3.03
N VAL A 226 11.53 6.28 -3.76
CA VAL A 226 11.18 6.04 -5.17
C VAL A 226 9.69 5.71 -5.30
N THR A 227 9.17 4.81 -4.47
CA THR A 227 7.71 4.53 -4.43
C THR A 227 6.94 5.80 -4.10
N ALA A 228 7.40 6.60 -3.14
CA ALA A 228 6.76 7.87 -2.78
C ALA A 228 6.77 8.89 -3.93
N ALA A 229 7.83 8.93 -4.74
CA ALA A 229 7.90 9.77 -5.93
C ALA A 229 6.86 9.35 -6.99
N TRP A 230 6.72 8.05 -7.24
CA TRP A 230 5.65 7.51 -8.10
C TRP A 230 4.26 7.84 -7.57
N THR A 231 4.04 7.65 -6.27
CA THR A 231 2.79 8.01 -5.59
C THR A 231 2.50 9.50 -5.75
N ALA A 232 3.50 10.37 -5.54
CA ALA A 232 3.35 11.81 -5.70
C ALA A 232 3.01 12.19 -7.14
N ALA A 233 3.67 11.57 -8.14
CA ALA A 233 3.36 11.78 -9.54
C ALA A 233 1.91 11.38 -9.88
N ALA A 234 1.45 10.22 -9.39
CA ALA A 234 0.07 9.77 -9.57
C ALA A 234 -0.96 10.71 -8.90
N VAL A 235 -0.67 11.17 -7.68
CA VAL A 235 -1.52 12.13 -6.95
C VAL A 235 -1.58 13.47 -7.65
N LEU A 236 -0.44 13.98 -8.15
CA LEU A 236 -0.41 15.23 -8.92
C LEU A 236 -1.19 15.10 -10.22
N ALA A 237 -0.97 14.03 -10.98
CA ALA A 237 -1.71 13.75 -12.21
C ALA A 237 -3.23 13.64 -11.95
N GLY A 238 -3.61 12.94 -10.88
CA GLY A 238 -5.00 12.86 -10.42
C GLY A 238 -5.59 14.22 -10.03
N TRP A 239 -4.85 15.04 -9.29
CA TRP A 239 -5.25 16.40 -8.94
C TRP A 239 -5.48 17.27 -10.19
N PHE A 240 -4.56 17.24 -11.15
CA PHE A 240 -4.69 17.97 -12.41
C PHE A 240 -5.93 17.51 -13.19
N ALA A 241 -6.19 16.20 -13.24
CA ALA A 241 -7.38 15.64 -13.91
C ALA A 241 -8.68 16.09 -13.22
N VAL A 242 -8.76 16.04 -11.89
CA VAL A 242 -9.94 16.48 -11.12
C VAL A 242 -10.15 18.00 -11.24
N ARG A 243 -9.08 18.78 -11.40
CA ARG A 243 -9.16 20.23 -11.56
C ARG A 243 -9.61 20.65 -12.95
N ARG A 244 -9.13 19.98 -14.00
CA ARG A 244 -9.37 20.39 -15.40
C ARG A 244 -10.59 19.75 -16.04
N ARG A 245 -10.95 18.53 -15.65
CA ARG A 245 -12.10 17.84 -16.24
C ARG A 245 -13.36 18.21 -15.46
N ASP A 246 -14.42 18.56 -16.18
CA ASP A 246 -15.72 18.84 -15.57
C ASP A 246 -16.27 17.61 -14.85
N ALA A 247 -17.04 17.88 -13.80
CA ALA A 247 -17.70 16.88 -12.96
C ALA A 247 -19.05 16.51 -13.56
#